data_AF-A0A7X8L5H0-F1
#
_entry.id   AF-A0A7X8L5H0-F1
#
_cell.length_a   1.000
_cell.length_b   1.000
_cell.length_c   1.000
_cell.angle_alpha   90.00
_cell.angle_beta   90.00
_cell.angle_gamma   90.00
#
_symmetry.space_group_name_H-M   'P 1'
#
loop_
_entity.id
_entity.type
_entity.pdbx_description
1 polymer ?
#
loop_
_entity_poly.entity_id
_entity_poly.type
_entity_poly.pdbx_seq_one_letter_code
_entity_poly.pdbx_strand_id
1 'polypeptide(L)'
;MIQYQIIINKTTTTSIVINVELPFNGNPNNFYEKLYKNKITYGFIRSELGFSDDVKIKFNGTFTRDLYYIDDNKIVCKTSFKIQTAAWMNKTTNKWQYVSIFPCFIKKYCQMSLNLLENICCLTGKGENIFDHIDDPEGLFDCEDPIARPLKRFEKEFKRSDPSALLNSKYAQVYNLSISLDAYNVVPRRFQKVYELILTAIYYFGIDRGGLAITNTILNL
;
A
#
# COMPACT_ATOMS: atom_id res chain seq x y z
N MET A 1 0.44 32.92 3.45
CA MET A 1 -0.45 31.74 3.28
C MET A 1 -0.50 31.43 1.79
N ILE A 2 0.16 30.36 1.36
CA ILE A 2 0.09 29.89 -0.03
C ILE A 2 -0.76 28.62 -0.01
N GLN A 3 -1.91 28.70 -0.67
CA GLN A 3 -2.82 27.59 -0.88
C GLN A 3 -2.28 26.77 -2.06
N TYR A 4 -1.81 25.56 -1.81
CA TYR A 4 -1.45 24.64 -2.88
C TYR A 4 -2.71 23.97 -3.40
N GLN A 5 -3.08 24.24 -4.66
CA GLN A 5 -4.04 23.41 -5.37
C GLN A 5 -3.32 22.14 -5.84
N ILE A 6 -3.41 21.09 -5.03
CA ILE A 6 -3.06 19.74 -5.47
C ILE A 6 -4.14 19.32 -6.47
N ILE A 7 -3.82 19.33 -7.76
CA ILE A 7 -4.67 18.68 -8.77
C ILE A 7 -4.43 17.18 -8.62
N ILE A 8 -5.22 16.56 -7.73
CA ILE A 8 -5.38 15.11 -7.73
C ILE A 8 -6.16 14.79 -8.99
N ASN A 9 -5.50 14.20 -10.00
CA ASN A 9 -6.21 13.48 -11.03
C ASN A 9 -6.93 12.32 -10.34
N LYS A 10 -8.20 12.53 -9.96
CA LYS A 10 -9.12 11.47 -9.52
C LYS A 10 -9.32 10.54 -10.71
N THR A 11 -8.40 9.61 -10.93
CA THR A 11 -8.75 8.34 -11.55
C THR A 11 -9.92 7.80 -10.74
N THR A 12 -11.00 7.44 -11.44
CA THR A 12 -12.26 6.90 -10.90
C THR A 12 -12.00 6.09 -9.62
N THR A 13 -12.25 6.70 -8.45
CA THR A 13 -11.80 6.18 -7.16
C THR A 13 -12.66 4.99 -6.75
N THR A 14 -12.37 3.83 -7.35
CA THR A 14 -12.96 2.54 -6.94
C THR A 14 -12.45 2.08 -5.58
N SER A 15 -11.50 2.81 -4.99
CA SER A 15 -10.98 2.54 -3.66
C SER A 15 -10.58 3.79 -2.86
N ILE A 16 -10.66 3.67 -1.54
CA ILE A 16 -10.05 4.55 -0.53
C ILE A 16 -9.00 3.73 0.21
N VAL A 17 -7.85 4.31 0.52
CA VAL A 17 -6.78 3.65 1.28
C VAL A 17 -6.66 4.32 2.65
N ILE A 18 -6.74 3.54 3.73
CA ILE A 18 -6.66 4.03 5.11
C ILE A 18 -5.30 3.66 5.68
N ASN A 19 -4.60 4.64 6.25
CA ASN A 19 -3.40 4.33 7.02
C ASN A 19 -3.73 3.56 8.30
N VAL A 20 -3.23 2.33 8.37
CA VAL A 20 -3.36 1.43 9.51
C VAL A 20 -1.95 1.14 10.00
N GLU A 21 -1.64 1.65 11.20
CA GLU A 21 -0.43 1.25 11.90
C GLU A 21 -0.59 -0.21 12.30
N LEU A 22 0.21 -1.08 11.69
CA LEU A 22 0.29 -2.47 12.12
C LEU A 22 1.40 -2.56 13.17
N PRO A 23 1.16 -3.17 14.33
CA PRO A 23 2.27 -3.71 15.10
C PRO A 23 2.98 -4.71 14.19
N PHE A 24 4.26 -4.45 13.97
CA PHE A 24 5.09 -5.28 13.11
C PHE A 24 4.98 -6.74 13.59
N ASN A 25 4.81 -7.67 12.64
CA ASN A 25 4.79 -9.13 12.85
C ASN A 25 3.59 -9.81 13.54
N GLY A 26 2.49 -9.09 13.79
CA GLY A 26 1.27 -9.72 14.30
C GLY A 26 0.31 -10.17 13.19
N ASN A 27 -0.53 -11.19 13.48
CA ASN A 27 -1.68 -11.53 12.63
C ASN A 27 -2.56 -10.27 12.45
N PRO A 28 -2.73 -9.74 11.22
CA PRO A 28 -3.50 -8.52 10.98
C PRO A 28 -4.94 -8.57 11.51
N ASN A 29 -5.54 -9.76 11.64
CA ASN A 29 -6.88 -9.92 12.19
C ASN A 29 -6.98 -9.49 13.66
N ASN A 30 -5.91 -9.65 14.45
CA ASN A 30 -5.90 -9.29 15.88
C ASN A 30 -6.14 -7.79 16.09
N PHE A 31 -5.83 -6.97 15.08
CA PHE A 31 -5.90 -5.52 15.16
C PHE A 31 -6.91 -4.91 14.18
N TYR A 32 -7.51 -5.73 13.32
CA TYR A 32 -8.40 -5.32 12.24
C TYR A 32 -9.58 -4.46 12.72
N GLU A 33 -10.29 -4.90 13.76
CA GLU A 33 -11.45 -4.15 14.25
C GLU A 33 -11.04 -2.77 14.79
N LYS A 34 -10.03 -2.74 15.67
CA LYS A 34 -9.58 -1.52 16.35
C LYS A 34 -8.89 -0.52 15.42
N LEU A 35 -7.97 -0.99 14.59
CA LEU A 35 -7.06 -0.12 13.82
C LEU A 35 -7.56 0.17 12.42
N TYR A 36 -8.52 -0.62 11.91
CA TYR A 36 -9.08 -0.44 10.59
C TYR A 36 -10.59 -0.19 10.61
N LYS A 37 -11.42 -1.15 11.03
CA LYS A 37 -12.89 -1.03 10.91
C LYS A 37 -13.45 0.17 11.65
N ASN A 38 -12.97 0.45 12.87
CA ASN A 38 -13.42 1.59 13.67
C ASN A 38 -13.02 2.95 13.08
N LYS A 39 -12.02 3.02 12.18
CA LYS A 39 -11.66 4.26 11.48
C LYS A 39 -12.64 4.60 10.34
N ILE A 40 -13.43 3.63 9.88
CA ILE A 40 -14.33 3.79 8.74
C ILE A 40 -15.64 4.43 9.18
N THR A 41 -15.66 5.76 9.23
CA THR A 41 -16.86 6.54 9.54
C THR A 41 -17.41 7.24 8.30
N TYR A 42 -18.67 7.68 8.34
CA TYR A 42 -19.23 8.51 7.26
C TYR A 42 -18.45 9.81 7.06
N GLY A 43 -18.02 10.44 8.15
CA GLY A 43 -17.19 11.64 8.11
C GLY A 43 -15.84 11.40 7.46
N PHE A 44 -15.20 10.28 7.78
CA PHE A 44 -13.94 9.87 7.14
C PHE A 44 -14.11 9.70 5.62
N ILE A 45 -15.09 8.91 5.17
CA ILE A 45 -15.33 8.68 3.73
C ILE A 45 -15.66 9.99 3.01
N ARG A 46 -16.46 10.85 3.65
CA ARG A 46 -16.82 12.17 3.11
C ARG A 46 -15.58 13.02 2.88
N SER A 47 -14.67 13.07 3.86
CA SER A 47 -13.40 13.79 3.76
C SER A 47 -12.53 13.25 2.62
N GLU A 48 -12.32 11.93 2.57
CA GLU A 48 -11.48 11.28 1.54
C GLU A 48 -12.02 11.48 0.12
N LEU A 49 -13.35 11.47 -0.05
CA LEU A 49 -13.98 11.66 -1.36
C LEU A 49 -14.25 13.13 -1.69
N GLY A 50 -14.08 14.05 -0.75
CA GLY A 50 -14.39 15.46 -0.90
C GLY A 50 -15.88 15.71 -1.15
N PHE A 51 -16.75 14.98 -0.44
CA PHE A 51 -18.20 15.17 -0.55
C PHE A 51 -18.70 16.24 0.40
N SER A 52 -19.73 16.96 -0.04
CA SER A 52 -20.56 17.80 0.80
C SER A 52 -21.49 16.96 1.69
N ASP A 53 -22.06 17.60 2.72
CA ASP A 53 -22.93 16.92 3.68
C ASP A 53 -24.25 16.42 3.09
N ASP A 54 -24.69 16.95 1.95
CA ASP A 54 -25.92 16.54 1.26
C ASP A 54 -25.78 15.22 0.49
N VAL A 55 -24.56 14.71 0.30
CA VAL A 55 -24.32 13.40 -0.31
C VAL A 55 -24.63 12.31 0.71
N LYS A 56 -25.68 11.53 0.43
CA LYS A 56 -26.06 10.37 1.24
C LYS A 56 -25.16 9.18 0.90
N ILE A 57 -24.22 8.91 1.80
CA ILE A 57 -23.34 7.73 1.78
C ILE A 57 -24.04 6.58 2.51
N LYS A 58 -23.97 5.37 1.98
CA LYS A 58 -24.39 4.14 2.66
C LYS A 58 -23.23 3.16 2.72
N PHE A 59 -23.09 2.46 3.85
CA PHE A 59 -22.27 1.25 3.88
C PHE A 59 -22.96 0.15 3.06
N ASN A 60 -22.20 -0.49 2.17
CA ASN A 60 -22.75 -1.41 1.17
C ASN A 60 -22.24 -2.85 1.37
N GLY A 61 -22.08 -3.26 2.64
CA GLY A 61 -21.59 -4.58 3.02
C GLY A 61 -20.08 -4.74 2.89
N THR A 62 -19.64 -6.00 2.98
CA THR A 62 -18.22 -6.37 2.98
C THR A 62 -17.94 -7.52 2.02
N PHE A 63 -16.72 -7.62 1.49
CA PHE A 63 -16.24 -8.83 0.81
C PHE A 63 -14.99 -9.39 1.48
N THR A 64 -14.78 -10.69 1.40
CA THR A 64 -13.59 -11.34 1.99
C THR A 64 -12.44 -11.33 1.00
N ARG A 65 -11.23 -11.16 1.51
CA ARG A 65 -9.97 -11.25 0.78
C ARG A 65 -8.97 -12.05 1.57
N ASP A 66 -8.24 -12.91 0.87
CA ASP A 66 -7.05 -13.55 1.42
C ASP A 66 -5.86 -12.59 1.35
N LEU A 67 -5.05 -12.60 2.41
CA LEU A 67 -3.78 -11.93 2.54
C LEU A 67 -2.71 -12.96 2.92
N TYR A 68 -1.60 -12.92 2.20
CA TYR A 68 -0.35 -13.54 2.63
C TYR A 68 0.52 -12.48 3.30
N TYR A 69 1.01 -12.79 4.49
CA TYR A 69 1.86 -11.92 5.28
C TYR A 69 3.00 -12.72 5.87
N ILE A 70 3.97 -12.02 6.46
CA ILE A 70 5.09 -12.63 7.16
C ILE A 70 4.99 -12.31 8.65
N ASP A 71 5.27 -13.29 9.50
CA ASP A 71 5.31 -13.12 10.95
C ASP A 71 6.71 -12.75 11.48
N ASP A 72 6.85 -12.73 12.82
CA ASP A 72 8.11 -12.42 13.53
C ASP A 72 9.25 -13.34 13.16
N ASN A 73 8.93 -14.59 12.85
CA ASN A 73 9.89 -15.65 12.58
C ASN A 73 10.18 -15.82 11.09
N LYS A 74 9.76 -14.86 10.26
CA LYS A 74 9.85 -14.93 8.79
C LYS A 74 8.99 -16.04 8.16
N ILE A 75 8.01 -16.55 8.89
CA ILE A 75 7.09 -17.56 8.40
C ILE A 75 5.98 -16.88 7.60
N VAL A 76 5.75 -17.37 6.40
CA VAL A 76 4.60 -16.97 5.58
C VAL A 76 3.33 -17.52 6.22
N CYS A 77 2.37 -16.63 6.45
CA CYS A 77 1.06 -16.97 6.96
C CYS A 77 -0.02 -16.49 6.00
N LYS A 78 -1.17 -17.17 6.02
CA LYS A 78 -2.38 -16.77 5.32
C LYS A 78 -3.44 -16.30 6.33
N THR A 79 -4.12 -15.22 6.01
CA THR A 79 -5.31 -14.79 6.75
C THR A 79 -6.37 -14.25 5.78
N SER A 80 -7.64 -14.30 6.19
CA SER A 80 -8.73 -13.72 5.42
C SER A 80 -9.30 -12.51 6.17
N PHE A 81 -9.39 -11.37 5.49
CA PHE A 81 -9.92 -10.11 6.03
C PHE A 81 -11.17 -9.67 5.27
N LYS A 82 -12.10 -9.03 5.99
CA LYS A 82 -13.26 -8.40 5.36
C LYS A 82 -12.88 -7.01 4.86
N ILE A 83 -13.34 -6.61 3.68
CA ILE A 83 -13.17 -5.26 3.16
C ILE A 83 -14.52 -4.56 3.14
N GLN A 84 -14.60 -3.43 3.84
CA GLN A 84 -15.78 -2.58 3.85
C GLN A 84 -15.95 -1.88 2.51
N THR A 85 -17.19 -1.83 2.04
CA THR A 85 -17.57 -1.03 0.87
C THR A 85 -18.56 0.06 1.25
N ALA A 86 -18.52 1.16 0.51
CA ALA A 86 -19.47 2.25 0.61
C ALA A 86 -20.03 2.59 -0.77
N ALA A 87 -21.22 3.17 -0.80
CA ALA A 87 -21.87 3.59 -2.03
C ALA A 87 -22.60 4.91 -1.84
N TRP A 88 -22.75 5.65 -2.94
CA TRP A 88 -23.55 6.87 -3.00
C TRP A 88 -24.21 6.99 -4.37
N MET A 89 -25.30 7.75 -4.44
CA MET A 89 -25.92 8.09 -5.71
C MET A 89 -25.24 9.34 -6.29
N ASN A 90 -24.67 9.23 -7.48
CA ASN A 90 -24.22 10.40 -8.23
C ASN A 90 -25.46 11.05 -8.88
N LYS A 91 -25.85 12.23 -8.38
CA LYS A 91 -27.03 12.98 -8.86
C LYS A 91 -26.88 13.43 -10.31
N THR A 92 -25.67 13.76 -10.77
CA THR A 92 -25.40 14.20 -12.14
C THR A 92 -25.60 13.08 -13.15
N THR A 93 -25.12 11.86 -12.83
CA THR A 93 -25.21 10.72 -13.74
C THR A 93 -26.41 9.80 -13.46
N ASN A 94 -27.15 10.05 -12.38
CA ASN A 94 -28.18 9.19 -11.82
C ASN A 94 -27.76 7.71 -11.69
N LYS A 95 -26.52 7.48 -11.24
CA LYS A 95 -25.94 6.14 -11.09
C LYS A 95 -25.33 5.95 -9.71
N TRP A 96 -25.50 4.75 -9.17
CA TRP A 96 -24.79 4.33 -7.98
C TRP A 96 -23.29 4.25 -8.27
N GLN A 97 -22.51 4.85 -7.37
CA GLN A 97 -21.07 4.77 -7.32
C GLN A 97 -20.67 3.92 -6.12
N TYR A 98 -19.59 3.16 -6.27
CA TYR A 98 -19.12 2.21 -5.27
C TYR A 98 -17.65 2.42 -5.01
N VAL A 99 -17.27 2.32 -3.74
CA VAL A 99 -15.89 2.40 -3.30
C VAL A 99 -15.59 1.27 -2.33
N SER A 100 -14.44 0.64 -2.54
CA SER A 100 -13.88 -0.34 -1.61
C SER A 100 -12.83 0.33 -0.74
N ILE A 101 -12.95 0.19 0.57
CA ILE A 101 -12.02 0.83 1.51
C ILE A 101 -10.96 -0.21 1.82
N PHE A 102 -9.68 0.11 1.71
CA PHE A 102 -8.58 -0.83 1.95
C PHE A 102 -7.67 -0.28 3.04
N PRO A 103 -7.10 -1.13 3.90
CA PRO A 103 -5.97 -0.71 4.72
C PRO A 103 -4.71 -0.53 3.87
N CYS A 104 -3.82 0.36 4.29
CA CYS A 104 -2.64 0.79 3.53
C CYS A 104 -1.65 -0.33 3.21
N PHE A 105 -1.59 -1.37 4.03
CA PHE A 105 -0.70 -2.52 3.84
C PHE A 105 -1.21 -3.53 2.78
N ILE A 106 -2.33 -3.24 2.11
CA ILE A 106 -2.95 -4.11 1.09
C ILE A 106 -3.16 -3.32 -0.19
N LYS A 107 -2.91 -3.98 -1.33
CA LYS A 107 -3.22 -3.43 -2.65
C LYS A 107 -4.32 -4.24 -3.33
N LYS A 108 -5.27 -3.55 -3.98
CA LYS A 108 -6.47 -4.14 -4.59
C LYS A 108 -6.21 -5.37 -5.46
N TYR A 109 -5.14 -5.41 -6.24
CA TYR A 109 -4.83 -6.53 -7.15
C TYR A 109 -3.71 -7.46 -6.63
N CYS A 110 -3.28 -7.29 -5.39
CA CYS A 110 -2.24 -8.09 -4.77
C CYS A 110 -2.84 -8.88 -3.61
N GLN A 111 -2.47 -10.15 -3.49
CA GLN A 111 -2.80 -10.97 -2.31
C GLN A 111 -1.67 -10.98 -1.29
N MET A 112 -0.51 -10.40 -1.61
CA MET A 112 0.60 -10.23 -0.67
C MET A 112 0.39 -8.91 0.09
N SER A 113 0.66 -8.92 1.39
CA SER A 113 0.83 -7.68 2.14
C SER A 113 2.01 -6.90 1.59
N LEU A 114 1.91 -5.57 1.61
CA LEU A 114 3.02 -4.71 1.18
C LEU A 114 4.25 -4.89 2.08
N ASN A 115 4.05 -5.28 3.34
CA ASN A 115 5.14 -5.61 4.26
C ASN A 115 5.90 -6.87 3.84
N LEU A 116 5.21 -7.94 3.41
CA LEU A 116 5.84 -9.14 2.86
C LEU A 116 6.63 -8.80 1.60
N LEU A 117 6.04 -8.02 0.69
CA LEU A 117 6.72 -7.58 -0.53
C LEU A 117 7.94 -6.70 -0.23
N GLU A 118 7.83 -5.78 0.73
CA GLU A 118 8.94 -4.95 1.19
C GLU A 118 10.08 -5.81 1.74
N ASN A 119 9.77 -6.75 2.64
CA ASN A 119 10.76 -7.67 3.19
C ASN A 119 11.52 -8.44 2.10
N ILE A 120 10.79 -8.99 1.13
CA ILE A 120 11.39 -9.73 0.00
C ILE A 120 12.25 -8.81 -0.88
N CYS A 121 11.76 -7.62 -1.21
CA CYS A 121 12.53 -6.64 -1.98
C CYS A 121 13.84 -6.23 -1.30
N CYS A 122 13.82 -6.06 0.02
CA CYS A 122 14.97 -5.65 0.80
C CYS A 122 15.99 -6.76 1.01
N LEU A 123 15.57 -8.04 1.00
CA LEU A 123 16.46 -9.17 1.27
C LEU A 123 17.00 -9.84 -0.01
N THR A 124 16.17 -10.01 -1.04
CA THR A 124 16.53 -10.79 -2.23
C THR A 124 17.48 -10.02 -3.18
N GLY A 125 18.73 -10.48 -3.23
CA GLY A 125 19.75 -10.03 -4.18
C GLY A 125 19.42 -10.38 -5.63
N LYS A 126 20.10 -9.72 -6.57
CA LYS A 126 19.92 -9.99 -8.00
C LYS A 126 20.32 -11.43 -8.33
N GLY A 127 19.36 -12.22 -8.82
CA GLY A 127 19.56 -13.62 -9.21
C GLY A 127 19.31 -14.63 -8.08
N GLU A 128 19.02 -14.17 -6.86
CA GLU A 128 18.69 -15.03 -5.73
C GLU A 128 17.25 -15.54 -5.78
N ASN A 129 17.03 -16.69 -5.14
CA ASN A 129 15.71 -17.28 -4.93
C ASN A 129 15.01 -16.56 -3.77
N ILE A 130 13.73 -16.26 -3.92
CA ILE A 130 12.91 -15.59 -2.91
C ILE A 130 12.73 -16.50 -1.68
N PHE A 131 12.59 -17.80 -1.89
CA PHE A 131 12.37 -18.78 -0.83
C PHE A 131 13.59 -18.99 0.07
N ASP A 132 14.76 -18.44 -0.28
CA ASP A 132 15.92 -18.42 0.62
C ASP A 132 15.75 -17.38 1.76
N HIS A 133 14.74 -16.50 1.66
CA HIS A 133 14.54 -15.34 2.55
C HIS A 133 13.22 -15.38 3.33
N ILE A 134 12.38 -16.39 3.09
CA ILE A 134 11.07 -16.61 3.74
C ILE A 134 10.88 -18.11 4.01
N ASP A 135 10.19 -18.44 5.10
CA ASP A 135 9.84 -19.82 5.43
C ASP A 135 8.37 -20.09 5.09
N ASP A 136 8.09 -21.11 4.28
CA ASP A 136 6.72 -21.55 3.93
C ASP A 136 6.47 -23.00 4.37
N PRO A 137 6.40 -23.26 5.69
CA PRO A 137 6.27 -24.62 6.23
C PRO A 137 4.93 -25.28 5.88
N GLU A 138 3.89 -24.47 5.62
CA GLU A 138 2.56 -24.95 5.23
C GLU A 138 2.45 -25.25 3.72
N GLY A 139 3.48 -24.92 2.93
CA GLY A 139 3.47 -25.11 1.48
C GLY A 139 2.38 -24.28 0.80
N LEU A 140 2.19 -23.03 1.22
CA LEU A 140 1.21 -22.10 0.66
C LEU A 140 1.53 -21.71 -0.79
N PHE A 141 2.78 -21.86 -1.22
CA PHE A 141 3.24 -21.52 -2.56
C PHE A 141 3.90 -22.69 -3.28
N ASP A 142 3.35 -23.07 -4.43
CA ASP A 142 3.97 -24.06 -5.33
C ASP A 142 5.20 -23.49 -6.08
N CYS A 143 5.30 -22.16 -6.21
CA CYS A 143 6.41 -21.47 -6.87
C CYS A 143 6.46 -19.98 -6.50
N GLU A 144 7.49 -19.25 -6.95
CA GLU A 144 7.70 -17.83 -6.64
C GLU A 144 6.68 -16.87 -7.31
N ASP A 145 5.92 -17.34 -8.31
CA ASP A 145 5.09 -16.47 -9.16
C ASP A 145 4.07 -15.60 -8.40
N PRO A 146 3.35 -16.10 -7.39
CA PRO A 146 2.43 -15.29 -6.57
C PRO A 146 3.09 -14.08 -5.92
N ILE A 147 4.40 -14.14 -5.67
CA ILE A 147 5.20 -13.07 -5.06
C ILE A 147 5.86 -12.20 -6.13
N ALA A 148 6.55 -12.83 -7.09
CA ALA A 148 7.36 -12.13 -8.07
C ALA A 148 6.53 -11.34 -9.09
N ARG A 149 5.34 -11.84 -9.49
CA ARG A 149 4.49 -11.17 -10.48
C ARG A 149 3.98 -9.80 -10.00
N PRO A 150 3.45 -9.64 -8.77
CA PRO A 150 3.12 -8.32 -8.23
C PRO A 150 4.29 -7.32 -8.28
N LEU A 151 5.48 -7.73 -7.88
CA LEU A 151 6.66 -6.86 -7.85
C LEU A 151 7.09 -6.44 -9.25
N LYS A 152 7.14 -7.37 -10.21
CA LYS A 152 7.39 -7.06 -11.63
C LYS A 152 6.35 -6.10 -12.20
N ARG A 153 5.08 -6.23 -11.78
CA ARG A 153 4.01 -5.32 -12.18
C ARG A 153 4.25 -3.91 -11.63
N PHE A 154 4.65 -3.77 -10.37
CA PHE A 154 5.01 -2.47 -9.79
C PHE A 154 6.14 -1.82 -10.58
N GLU A 155 7.24 -2.54 -10.85
CA GLU A 155 8.34 -1.99 -11.63
C GLU A 155 7.90 -1.53 -13.02
N LYS A 156 7.00 -2.28 -13.68
CA LYS A 156 6.44 -1.88 -14.98
C LYS A 156 5.59 -0.61 -14.88
N GLU A 157 4.78 -0.49 -13.84
CA GLU A 157 3.98 0.72 -13.58
C GLU A 157 4.91 1.92 -13.24
N PHE A 158 6.00 1.69 -12.51
CA PHE A 158 6.96 2.73 -12.12
C PHE A 158 7.76 3.28 -13.31
N LYS A 159 7.90 2.52 -14.40
CA LYS A 159 8.46 3.04 -15.66
C LYS A 159 7.60 4.13 -16.31
N ARG A 160 6.30 4.18 -16.02
CA ARG A 160 5.39 5.21 -16.55
C ARG A 160 5.36 6.46 -15.66
N SER A 161 5.49 6.26 -14.36
CA SER A 161 5.53 7.31 -13.35
C SER A 161 6.45 6.87 -12.23
N ASP A 162 7.61 7.51 -12.08
CA ASP A 162 8.61 7.15 -11.08
C ASP A 162 8.15 7.60 -9.68
N PRO A 163 7.67 6.69 -8.82
CA PRO A 163 7.14 7.09 -7.52
C PRO A 163 8.25 7.50 -6.56
N SER A 164 9.49 7.02 -6.76
CA SER A 164 10.65 7.41 -5.97
C SER A 164 11.01 8.86 -6.25
N ALA A 165 11.04 9.25 -7.53
CA ALA A 165 11.25 10.65 -7.91
C ALA A 165 10.13 11.57 -7.39
N LEU A 166 8.87 11.11 -7.44
CA LEU A 166 7.74 11.87 -6.90
C LEU A 166 7.85 12.05 -5.37
N LEU A 167 8.26 11.00 -4.65
CA LEU A 167 8.44 11.05 -3.21
C LEU A 167 9.63 11.94 -2.82
N ASN A 168 10.73 11.86 -3.57
CA ASN A 168 11.89 12.74 -3.41
C ASN A 168 11.56 14.21 -3.68
N SER A 169 10.75 14.49 -4.72
CA SER A 169 10.26 15.84 -5.01
C SER A 169 9.45 16.42 -3.84
N LYS A 170 8.58 15.61 -3.22
CA LYS A 170 7.85 15.99 -2.00
C LYS A 170 8.80 16.27 -0.83
N TYR A 171 9.83 15.44 -0.65
CA TYR A 171 10.84 15.67 0.39
C TYR A 171 11.59 16.99 0.16
N ALA A 172 12.05 17.24 -1.06
CA ALA A 172 12.77 18.46 -1.42
C ALA A 172 11.93 19.73 -1.23
N GLN A 173 10.62 19.67 -1.46
CA GLN A 173 9.72 20.79 -1.18
C GLN A 173 9.63 21.13 0.32
N VAL A 174 9.73 20.13 1.20
CA VAL A 174 9.61 20.31 2.65
C VAL A 174 10.94 20.72 3.26
N TYR A 175 12.04 20.10 2.84
CA TYR A 175 13.35 20.23 3.50
C TYR A 175 14.38 21.02 2.69
N ASN A 176 14.03 21.45 1.48
CA ASN A 176 14.93 22.14 0.54
C ASN A 176 16.23 21.35 0.23
N LEU A 177 16.15 20.01 0.30
CA LEU A 177 17.24 19.07 0.10
C LEU A 177 16.72 17.86 -0.68
N SER A 178 17.52 17.28 -1.56
CA SER A 178 17.17 16.05 -2.28
C SER A 178 17.72 14.81 -1.57
N ILE A 179 16.97 13.73 -1.64
CA ILE A 179 17.44 12.39 -1.24
C ILE A 179 18.34 11.89 -2.36
N SER A 180 19.60 11.60 -2.04
CA SER A 180 20.55 10.92 -2.95
C SER A 180 20.74 9.49 -2.48
N LEU A 181 20.18 8.54 -3.24
CA LEU A 181 20.35 7.12 -2.95
C LEU A 181 21.77 6.63 -3.30
N ASP A 182 22.48 7.29 -4.22
CA ASP A 182 23.84 6.90 -4.61
C ASP A 182 24.83 6.97 -3.43
N ALA A 183 24.59 7.86 -2.48
CA ALA A 183 25.36 7.95 -1.23
C ALA A 183 25.22 6.71 -0.32
N TYR A 184 24.23 5.85 -0.56
CA TYR A 184 23.91 4.68 0.27
C TYR A 184 24.52 3.37 -0.22
N ASN A 185 25.34 3.39 -1.28
CA ASN A 185 25.91 2.16 -1.89
C ASN A 185 24.81 1.10 -2.14
N VAL A 186 23.70 1.51 -2.77
CA VAL A 186 22.53 0.67 -2.99
C VAL A 186 22.93 -0.61 -3.70
N VAL A 187 22.92 -1.72 -2.95
CA VAL A 187 23.24 -3.05 -3.49
C VAL A 187 22.19 -3.43 -4.55
N PRO A 188 22.59 -3.99 -5.71
CA PRO A 188 21.65 -4.44 -6.72
C PRO A 188 20.66 -5.48 -6.17
N ARG A 189 19.36 -5.16 -6.21
CA ARG A 189 18.27 -6.07 -5.81
C ARG A 189 17.58 -6.67 -7.02
N ARG A 190 16.90 -7.81 -6.81
CA ARG A 190 16.08 -8.46 -7.84
C ARG A 190 14.95 -7.56 -8.35
N PHE A 191 14.38 -6.74 -7.47
CA PHE A 191 13.31 -5.78 -7.74
C PHE A 191 13.79 -4.35 -7.43
N GLN A 192 14.78 -3.90 -8.20
CA GLN A 192 15.53 -2.68 -7.96
C GLN A 192 14.65 -1.43 -7.83
N LYS A 193 13.63 -1.26 -8.68
CA LYS A 193 12.81 -0.04 -8.67
C LYS A 193 11.88 0.04 -7.46
N VAL A 194 11.39 -1.11 -7.01
CA VAL A 194 10.62 -1.19 -5.76
C VAL A 194 11.53 -0.95 -4.56
N TYR A 195 12.74 -1.49 -4.58
CA TYR A 195 13.72 -1.27 -3.51
C TYR A 195 14.14 0.20 -3.39
N GLU A 196 14.41 0.89 -4.50
CA GLU A 196 14.69 2.33 -4.52
C GLU A 196 13.53 3.15 -3.92
N LEU A 197 12.29 2.77 -4.20
CA LEU A 197 11.11 3.39 -3.61
C LEU A 197 11.05 3.18 -2.10
N ILE A 198 11.29 1.95 -1.65
CA ILE A 198 11.33 1.60 -0.22
C ILE A 198 12.40 2.43 0.50
N LEU A 199 13.62 2.51 -0.05
CA LEU A 199 14.70 3.31 0.55
C LEU A 199 14.37 4.80 0.60
N THR A 200 13.77 5.34 -0.47
CA THR A 200 13.33 6.74 -0.51
C THR A 200 12.28 7.00 0.58
N ALA A 201 11.34 6.08 0.77
CA ALA A 201 10.31 6.17 1.79
C ALA A 201 10.89 6.07 3.20
N ILE A 202 11.77 5.10 3.46
CA ILE A 202 12.48 4.93 4.74
C ILE A 202 13.21 6.22 5.11
N TYR A 203 13.95 6.82 4.17
CA TYR A 203 14.69 8.04 4.42
C TYR A 203 13.75 9.23 4.71
N TYR A 204 12.72 9.42 3.88
CA TYR A 204 11.77 10.51 4.10
C TYR A 204 11.08 10.36 5.47
N PHE A 205 10.48 9.21 5.74
CA PHE A 205 9.64 9.03 6.93
C PHE A 205 10.43 8.73 8.20
N GLY A 206 11.73 8.42 8.11
CA GLY A 206 12.56 8.08 9.26
C GLY A 206 12.12 6.77 9.94
N ILE A 207 11.71 5.77 9.14
CA ILE A 207 11.22 4.47 9.62
C ILE A 207 12.05 3.33 9.05
N ASP A 208 12.19 2.23 9.77
CA ASP A 208 12.95 1.08 9.28
C ASP A 208 12.11 0.13 8.40
N ARG A 209 10.79 0.12 8.57
CA ARG A 209 9.84 -0.80 7.90
C ARG A 209 8.48 -0.14 7.69
N GLY A 210 7.74 -0.61 6.69
CA GLY A 210 6.41 -0.11 6.32
C GLY A 210 6.44 1.04 5.30
N GLY A 211 7.61 1.36 4.73
CA GLY A 211 7.77 2.41 3.73
C GLY A 211 6.86 2.22 2.52
N LEU A 212 6.67 0.98 2.05
CA LEU A 212 5.81 0.68 0.91
C LEU A 212 4.32 0.91 1.24
N ALA A 213 3.89 0.60 2.46
CA ALA A 213 2.50 0.83 2.92
C ALA A 213 2.17 2.31 3.07
N ILE A 214 3.09 3.11 3.64
CA ILE A 214 2.92 4.57 3.73
C ILE A 214 2.88 5.17 2.32
N THR A 215 3.79 4.76 1.45
CA THR A 215 3.83 5.26 0.07
C THR A 215 2.54 4.91 -0.69
N ASN A 216 2.00 3.71 -0.51
CA ASN A 216 0.70 3.32 -1.08
C ASN A 216 -0.44 4.25 -0.66
N THR A 217 -0.42 4.74 0.59
CA THR A 217 -1.41 5.71 1.08
C THR A 217 -1.27 7.07 0.41
N ILE A 218 -0.04 7.56 0.25
CA ILE A 218 0.23 8.93 -0.24
C ILE A 218 0.12 9.01 -1.77
N LEU A 219 0.60 7.99 -2.46
CA LEU A 219 0.71 7.99 -3.92
C LEU A 219 -0.40 7.18 -4.60
N ASN A 220 -1.26 6.49 -3.83
CA ASN A 220 -2.29 5.57 -4.34
C ASN A 220 -1.70 4.59 -5.37
N LEU A 221 -0.57 3.98 -5.01
CA LEU A 221 0.20 3.09 -5.89
C LEU A 221 -0.70 2.02 -6.52
#